data_AF-A0A2Z5UM87-F1
#
_entry.id   AF-A0A2Z5UM87-F1
#
_cell.length_a   1.000
_cell.length_b   1.000
_cell.length_c   1.000
_cell.angle_alpha   90.00
_cell.angle_beta   90.00
_cell.angle_gamma   90.00
#
_symmetry.space_group_name_H-M   'P 1'
#
loop_
_entity.id
_entity.type
_entity.pdbx_description
1 polymer ?
#
loop_
_entity_poly.entity_id
_entity_poly.type
_entity_poly.pdbx_seq_one_letter_code
_entity_poly.pdbx_strand_id
1 'polypeptide(L)'
;MLEELVSAAETIDVHAIDDPKRYEGQVVHVVGPIRILEPISEPDYNIQVQAVKLRKRVQMYQWIEETTETDNFISEHADESQKTYWYRKDWKDFVVDSALFYIRPGHHNPTSMPMFSETHVADNVKIGWMFLGVDVKRKVNDYYEIWSDSRPERSDIKLHSGFYYHGNSALDHEIGDLRIHFSYAGREDDI
;
A
#
# COMPACT_ATOMS: atom_id res chain seq x y z
N MET A 1 10.56 21.21 24.05
CA MET A 1 9.57 21.36 22.97
C MET A 1 8.61 20.17 22.86
N LEU A 2 9.01 18.94 22.50
CA LEU A 2 8.06 17.79 22.49
C LEU A 2 7.63 17.38 23.91
N GLU A 3 8.57 17.32 24.86
CA GLU A 3 8.28 17.01 26.28
C GLU A 3 7.41 18.06 26.98
N GLU A 4 7.57 19.35 26.63
CA GLU A 4 6.74 20.45 27.14
C GLU A 4 5.31 20.41 26.55
N LEU A 5 5.18 20.01 25.28
CA LEU A 5 3.87 19.81 24.65
C LEU A 5 3.11 18.62 25.27
N VAL A 6 3.83 17.55 25.62
CA VAL A 6 3.24 16.39 26.29
C VAL A 6 2.85 16.72 27.73
N SER A 7 3.63 17.53 28.46
CA SER A 7 3.29 17.91 29.84
C SER A 7 2.10 18.89 29.92
N ALA A 8 1.86 19.66 28.85
CA ALA A 8 0.71 20.57 28.73
C ALA A 8 -0.56 19.91 28.16
N ALA A 9 -0.48 18.65 27.72
CA ALA A 9 -1.60 17.98 27.08
C ALA A 9 -2.65 17.52 28.11
N GLU A 10 -3.91 17.89 27.88
CA GLU A 10 -5.01 17.36 28.68
C GLU A 10 -5.39 15.96 28.19
N THR A 11 -5.47 14.98 29.10
CA THR A 11 -5.92 13.63 28.75
C THR A 11 -7.44 13.56 28.81
N ILE A 12 -8.07 13.17 27.70
CA ILE A 12 -9.53 13.01 27.62
C ILE A 12 -9.93 11.62 28.11
N ASP A 13 -10.90 11.55 29.03
CA ASP A 13 -11.57 10.29 29.36
C ASP A 13 -12.56 9.94 28.23
N VAL A 14 -12.21 8.92 27.47
CA VAL A 14 -12.97 8.47 26.29
C VAL A 14 -14.25 7.71 26.66
N HIS A 15 -14.42 7.32 27.92
CA HIS A 15 -15.60 6.60 28.41
C HIS A 15 -16.70 7.51 28.96
N ALA A 16 -16.36 8.75 29.32
CA ALA A 16 -17.31 9.77 29.76
C ALA A 16 -17.61 10.75 28.61
N ILE A 17 -18.87 10.85 28.19
CA ILE A 17 -19.28 11.82 27.16
C ILE A 17 -19.05 13.25 27.69
N ASP A 18 -18.37 14.08 26.90
CA ASP A 18 -18.14 15.51 27.19
C ASP A 18 -18.41 16.38 25.95
N ASP A 19 -18.31 17.71 26.10
CA ASP A 19 -18.44 18.69 25.03
C ASP A 19 -17.09 18.91 24.31
N PRO A 20 -16.93 18.48 23.04
CA PRO A 20 -15.67 18.61 22.31
C PRO A 20 -15.22 20.08 22.14
N LYS A 21 -16.12 21.07 22.25
CA LYS A 21 -15.75 22.49 22.15
C LYS A 21 -14.82 22.96 23.28
N ARG A 22 -14.80 22.26 24.42
CA ARG A 22 -13.92 22.58 25.55
C ARG A 22 -12.44 22.44 25.22
N TYR A 23 -12.13 21.59 24.23
CA TYR A 23 -10.77 21.24 23.84
C TYR A 23 -10.28 22.01 22.61
N GLU A 24 -11.09 22.94 22.06
CA GLU A 24 -10.68 23.74 20.91
C GLU A 24 -9.46 24.63 21.25
N GLY A 25 -8.43 24.56 20.40
CA GLY A 25 -7.18 25.30 20.60
C GLY A 25 -6.25 24.71 21.65
N GLN A 26 -6.59 23.57 22.25
CA GLN A 26 -5.77 22.87 23.23
C GLN A 26 -5.04 21.67 22.60
N VAL A 27 -3.93 21.29 23.21
CA VAL A 27 -3.28 20.02 22.91
C VAL A 27 -3.91 18.98 23.83
N VAL A 28 -4.43 17.90 23.24
CA VAL A 28 -5.05 16.81 23.99
C VAL A 28 -4.35 15.49 23.72
N HIS A 29 -4.37 14.63 24.72
CA HIS A 29 -3.92 13.26 24.65
C HIS A 29 -5.15 12.34 24.72
N VAL A 30 -5.27 11.45 23.74
CA VAL A 30 -6.42 10.54 23.62
C VAL A 30 -5.85 9.13 23.49
N VAL A 31 -6.31 8.24 24.37
CA VAL A 31 -5.97 6.82 24.35
C VAL A 31 -7.23 6.02 24.57
N GLY A 32 -7.41 4.98 23.77
CA GLY A 32 -8.53 4.07 23.93
C GLY A 32 -8.67 3.17 22.71
N PRO A 33 -9.51 2.13 22.82
CA PRO A 33 -9.71 1.18 21.73
C PRO A 33 -10.37 1.85 20.53
N ILE A 34 -9.83 1.57 19.35
CA ILE A 34 -10.43 1.95 18.07
C ILE A 34 -11.73 1.18 17.88
N ARG A 35 -12.79 1.90 17.52
CA ARG A 35 -14.10 1.35 17.11
C ARG A 35 -14.40 1.76 15.69
N ILE A 36 -14.87 0.81 14.89
CA ILE A 36 -15.15 1.02 13.47
C ILE A 36 -16.58 0.59 13.26
N LEU A 37 -17.42 1.45 12.70
CA LEU A 37 -18.86 1.14 12.62
C LEU A 37 -19.19 0.23 11.44
N GLU A 38 -18.46 0.37 10.32
CA GLU A 38 -18.66 -0.42 9.12
C GLU A 38 -17.34 -1.04 8.63
N PRO A 39 -17.32 -2.35 8.29
CA PRO A 39 -16.14 -2.97 7.71
C PRO A 39 -15.89 -2.47 6.27
N ILE A 40 -14.62 -2.38 5.89
CA ILE A 40 -14.23 -2.15 4.51
C ILE A 40 -14.24 -3.50 3.78
N SER A 41 -14.87 -3.56 2.61
CA SER A 41 -15.05 -4.80 1.85
C SER A 41 -14.59 -4.65 0.40
N GLU A 42 -13.94 -5.68 -0.13
CA GLU A 42 -13.53 -5.85 -1.53
C GLU A 42 -14.09 -7.19 -2.03
N PRO A 43 -15.39 -7.23 -2.43
CA PRO A 43 -16.13 -8.47 -2.69
C PRO A 43 -15.56 -9.34 -3.81
N ASP A 44 -15.01 -8.72 -4.86
CA ASP A 44 -14.34 -9.41 -5.97
C ASP A 44 -13.20 -10.32 -5.50
N TYR A 45 -12.63 -10.03 -4.32
CA TYR A 45 -11.53 -10.75 -3.71
C TYR A 45 -11.94 -11.46 -2.41
N ASN A 46 -13.24 -11.43 -2.05
CA ASN A 46 -13.76 -11.95 -0.79
C ASN A 46 -12.99 -11.42 0.44
N ILE A 47 -12.59 -10.14 0.41
CA ILE A 47 -11.91 -9.47 1.51
C ILE A 47 -12.91 -8.62 2.28
N GLN A 48 -12.94 -8.78 3.60
CA GLN A 48 -13.70 -7.92 4.51
C GLN A 48 -12.87 -7.70 5.78
N VAL A 49 -12.69 -6.45 6.18
CA VAL A 49 -11.90 -6.12 7.38
C VAL A 49 -12.53 -4.97 8.17
N GLN A 50 -12.57 -5.15 9.49
CA GLN A 50 -12.90 -4.10 10.45
C GLN A 50 -11.61 -3.35 10.81
N ALA A 51 -11.16 -2.46 9.93
CA ALA A 51 -9.94 -1.67 10.10
C ALA A 51 -10.08 -0.21 9.60
N VAL A 52 -9.25 0.71 10.11
CA VAL A 52 -9.24 2.13 9.72
C VAL A 52 -8.89 2.28 8.24
N LYS A 53 -7.97 1.47 7.74
CA LYS A 53 -7.58 1.44 6.33
C LYS A 53 -7.52 0.02 5.78
N LEU A 54 -7.91 -0.12 4.51
CA LEU A 54 -7.61 -1.28 3.68
C LEU A 54 -6.84 -0.78 2.45
N ARG A 55 -5.67 -1.37 2.20
CA ARG A 55 -4.81 -1.04 1.06
C ARG A 55 -4.78 -2.22 0.10
N LYS A 56 -5.19 -1.96 -1.14
CA LYS A 56 -5.08 -2.83 -2.30
C LYS A 56 -3.83 -2.45 -3.07
N ARG A 57 -2.82 -3.32 -3.09
CA ARG A 57 -1.59 -3.12 -3.86
C ARG A 57 -1.68 -3.91 -5.15
N VAL A 58 -1.65 -3.22 -6.28
CA VAL A 58 -1.66 -3.82 -7.62
C VAL A 58 -0.28 -3.71 -8.23
N GLN A 59 0.22 -4.80 -8.81
CA GLN A 59 1.49 -4.82 -9.53
C GLN A 59 1.32 -5.57 -10.86
N MET A 60 2.08 -5.15 -11.89
CA MET A 60 2.10 -5.77 -13.20
C MET A 60 3.44 -6.45 -13.44
N TYR A 61 3.38 -7.69 -13.95
CA TYR A 61 4.55 -8.44 -14.37
C TYR A 61 5.03 -7.92 -15.72
N GLN A 62 6.26 -7.42 -15.76
CA GLN A 62 6.77 -6.72 -16.93
C GLN A 62 8.29 -6.75 -16.98
N TRP A 63 8.87 -6.42 -18.14
CA TRP A 63 10.32 -6.26 -18.29
C TRP A 63 10.83 -5.04 -17.53
N ILE A 64 12.01 -5.19 -16.94
CA ILE A 64 12.78 -4.16 -16.25
C ILE A 64 14.19 -4.17 -16.84
N GLU A 65 14.65 -3.01 -17.27
CA GLU A 65 16.05 -2.77 -17.62
C GLU A 65 16.82 -2.32 -16.38
N GLU A 66 17.97 -2.92 -16.14
CA GLU A 66 18.91 -2.50 -15.12
C GLU A 66 20.28 -2.26 -15.74
N THR A 67 21.02 -1.30 -15.16
CA THR A 67 22.30 -0.83 -15.70
C THR A 67 23.37 -0.90 -14.63
N THR A 68 24.55 -1.37 -15.00
CA THR A 68 25.76 -1.25 -14.19
C THR A 68 26.72 -0.27 -14.87
N GLU A 69 27.16 0.74 -14.13
CA GLU A 69 28.24 1.65 -14.52
C GLU A 69 29.54 1.16 -13.88
N THR A 70 30.57 0.94 -14.70
CA THR A 70 31.91 0.61 -14.21
C THR A 70 32.81 1.80 -14.51
N ASP A 71 33.25 2.49 -13.46
CA ASP A 71 34.20 3.60 -13.60
C ASP A 71 35.63 3.05 -13.70
N ASN A 72 36.23 3.18 -14.87
CA ASN A 72 37.63 2.82 -15.10
C ASN A 72 38.55 3.99 -14.72
N PHE A 73 39.05 4.02 -13.49
CA PHE A 73 39.96 5.07 -12.99
C PHE A 73 41.42 4.98 -13.51
N ILE A 74 41.71 4.25 -14.59
CA ILE A 74 43.10 3.94 -15.04
C ILE A 74 43.40 4.39 -16.48
N SER A 75 42.79 5.45 -17.00
CA SER A 75 43.20 6.04 -18.29
C SER A 75 43.50 7.53 -18.17
N GLU A 76 44.74 7.91 -18.50
CA GLU A 76 45.18 9.30 -18.67
C GLU A 76 44.50 10.01 -19.85
N HIS A 77 43.65 9.32 -20.62
CA HIS A 77 42.92 9.87 -21.77
C HIS A 77 41.44 9.49 -21.66
N ALA A 78 40.60 10.53 -21.47
CA ALA A 78 39.15 10.63 -21.61
C ALA A 78 38.25 9.46 -21.11
N ASP A 79 37.43 9.78 -20.11
CA ASP A 79 36.22 9.09 -19.63
C ASP A 79 35.50 8.19 -20.66
N GLU A 80 35.83 6.89 -20.69
CA GLU A 80 34.97 5.87 -21.28
C GLU A 80 34.25 5.11 -20.14
N SER A 81 33.06 5.60 -19.76
CA SER A 81 32.16 4.85 -18.88
C SER A 81 31.52 3.71 -19.68
N GLN A 82 31.85 2.46 -19.35
CA GLN A 82 31.24 1.30 -19.98
C GLN A 82 29.95 0.94 -19.22
N LYS A 83 28.80 1.19 -19.85
CA LYS A 83 27.48 0.79 -19.33
C LYS A 83 27.12 -0.61 -19.81
N THR A 84 26.77 -1.49 -18.88
CA THR A 84 26.22 -2.82 -19.20
C THR A 84 24.75 -2.87 -18.82
N TYR A 85 23.91 -3.27 -19.76
CA TYR A 85 22.46 -3.40 -19.59
C TYR A 85 22.05 -4.85 -19.45
N TRP A 86 21.10 -5.11 -18.56
CA TRP A 86 20.51 -6.42 -18.38
C TRP A 86 19.00 -6.31 -18.13
N TYR A 87 18.28 -7.36 -18.52
CA TYR A 87 16.81 -7.37 -18.52
C TYR A 87 16.30 -8.51 -17.67
N ARG A 88 15.31 -8.22 -16.83
CA ARG A 88 14.57 -9.23 -16.09
C ARG A 88 13.09 -8.93 -16.10
N LYS A 89 12.27 -9.94 -15.84
CA LYS A 89 10.84 -9.77 -15.63
C LYS A 89 10.56 -9.67 -14.13
N ASP A 90 9.83 -8.65 -13.71
CA ASP A 90 9.51 -8.42 -12.30
C ASP A 90 8.15 -7.72 -12.16
N TRP A 91 7.65 -7.68 -10.93
CA TRP A 91 6.40 -7.03 -10.56
C TRP A 91 6.65 -5.58 -10.15
N LYS A 92 6.04 -4.62 -10.85
CA LYS A 92 6.05 -3.19 -10.45
C LYS A 92 4.64 -2.66 -10.29
N ASP A 93 4.48 -1.74 -9.35
CA ASP A 93 3.23 -1.01 -9.05
C ASP A 93 2.96 0.17 -10.00
N PHE A 94 3.78 0.31 -11.04
CA PHE A 94 3.63 1.29 -12.13
C PHE A 94 4.00 0.64 -13.47
N VAL A 95 3.64 1.32 -14.57
CA VAL A 95 4.03 0.91 -15.93
C VAL A 95 5.46 1.34 -16.20
N VAL A 96 6.33 0.38 -16.53
CA VAL A 96 7.70 0.65 -16.97
C VAL A 96 7.69 0.87 -18.47
N ASP A 97 8.03 2.09 -18.88
CA ASP A 97 8.06 2.48 -20.28
C ASP A 97 9.23 1.81 -21.03
N SER A 98 8.92 0.66 -21.63
CA SER A 98 9.87 -0.10 -22.46
C SER A 98 10.36 0.65 -23.71
N ALA A 99 9.73 1.76 -24.10
CA ALA A 99 10.23 2.58 -25.21
C ALA A 99 11.56 3.27 -24.87
N LEU A 100 11.87 3.41 -23.57
CA LEU A 100 13.11 3.97 -23.05
C LEU A 100 14.23 2.95 -22.87
N PHE A 101 13.96 1.65 -23.09
CA PHE A 101 14.99 0.62 -22.99
C PHE A 101 16.07 0.80 -24.08
N TYR A 102 17.31 0.51 -23.71
CA TYR A 102 18.45 0.47 -24.62
C TYR A 102 18.27 -0.59 -25.72
N ILE A 103 17.86 -1.81 -25.35
CA ILE A 103 17.52 -2.92 -26.24
C ILE A 103 16.02 -3.20 -26.17
N ARG A 104 15.26 -2.59 -27.09
CA ARG A 104 13.81 -2.72 -27.17
C ARG A 104 13.30 -4.04 -27.76
N PRO A 105 13.88 -4.59 -28.85
CA PRO A 105 13.35 -5.81 -29.46
C PRO A 105 13.29 -6.97 -28.46
N GLY A 106 12.10 -7.54 -28.27
CA GLY A 106 11.85 -8.65 -27.34
C GLY A 106 11.52 -8.23 -25.89
N HIS A 107 11.64 -6.94 -25.54
CA HIS A 107 11.39 -6.42 -24.19
C HIS A 107 10.21 -5.43 -24.17
N HIS A 108 9.10 -5.80 -24.78
CA HIS A 108 7.93 -4.94 -24.87
C HIS A 108 7.05 -5.07 -23.62
N ASN A 109 6.70 -3.95 -23.00
CA ASN A 109 5.73 -3.87 -21.92
C ASN A 109 4.40 -3.27 -22.42
N PRO A 110 3.28 -3.55 -21.73
CA PRO A 110 2.03 -2.83 -21.95
C PRO A 110 2.21 -1.34 -21.67
N THR A 111 1.49 -0.50 -22.40
CA THR A 111 1.54 0.96 -22.25
C THR A 111 0.65 1.50 -21.14
N SER A 112 -0.18 0.65 -20.53
CA SER A 112 -1.11 1.01 -19.46
C SER A 112 -1.35 -0.18 -18.54
N MET A 113 -1.81 0.12 -17.31
CA MET A 113 -2.23 -0.87 -16.33
C MET A 113 -3.76 -0.78 -16.18
N PRO A 114 -4.52 -1.89 -16.26
CA PRO A 114 -5.98 -1.83 -16.24
C PRO A 114 -6.57 -1.63 -14.84
N MET A 115 -5.76 -1.80 -13.79
CA MET A 115 -6.14 -1.58 -12.38
C MET A 115 -5.00 -0.89 -11.64
N PHE A 116 -5.33 -0.13 -10.59
CA PHE A 116 -4.35 0.64 -9.84
C PHE A 116 -4.43 0.34 -8.34
N SER A 117 -3.32 0.58 -7.65
CA SER A 117 -3.27 0.51 -6.20
C SER A 117 -4.18 1.57 -5.58
N GLU A 118 -4.83 1.22 -4.49
CA GLU A 118 -5.83 2.06 -3.83
C GLU A 118 -5.77 1.85 -2.32
N THR A 119 -6.14 2.87 -1.55
CA THR A 119 -6.35 2.74 -0.10
C THR A 119 -7.72 3.29 0.25
N HIS A 120 -8.57 2.41 0.75
CA HIS A 120 -9.86 2.76 1.32
C HIS A 120 -9.68 3.11 2.79
N VAL A 121 -10.31 4.19 3.23
CA VAL A 121 -10.29 4.66 4.61
C VAL A 121 -11.71 4.58 5.13
N ALA A 122 -11.92 3.95 6.28
CA ALA A 122 -13.24 3.83 6.88
C ALA A 122 -13.80 5.23 7.21
N ASP A 123 -15.08 5.44 6.92
CA ASP A 123 -15.76 6.72 7.15
C ASP A 123 -15.89 7.00 8.65
N ASN A 124 -16.47 6.05 9.38
CA ASN A 124 -16.81 6.17 10.78
C ASN A 124 -15.85 5.37 11.67
N VAL A 125 -14.81 6.04 12.15
CA VAL A 125 -13.86 5.51 13.13
C VAL A 125 -13.95 6.32 14.41
N LYS A 126 -13.94 5.66 15.56
CA LYS A 126 -14.06 6.26 16.89
C LYS A 126 -12.98 5.80 17.84
N ILE A 127 -12.72 6.64 18.84
CA ILE A 127 -12.15 6.24 20.12
C ILE A 127 -13.12 6.76 21.18
N GLY A 128 -13.75 5.85 21.93
CA GLY A 128 -14.83 6.19 22.84
C GLY A 128 -15.98 6.92 22.16
N TRP A 129 -16.33 8.11 22.65
CA TRP A 129 -17.41 8.94 22.11
C TRP A 129 -17.00 9.82 20.91
N MET A 130 -15.70 9.93 20.60
CA MET A 130 -15.18 10.84 19.58
C MET A 130 -14.99 10.16 18.23
N PHE A 131 -15.28 10.88 17.14
CA PHE A 131 -14.95 10.46 15.78
C PHE A 131 -13.56 10.94 15.36
N LEU A 132 -12.84 10.10 14.63
CA LEU A 132 -11.51 10.42 14.11
C LEU A 132 -11.63 11.18 12.79
N GLY A 133 -11.08 12.39 12.77
CA GLY A 133 -10.93 13.18 11.55
C GLY A 133 -9.96 12.54 10.55
N VAL A 134 -10.05 12.97 9.28
CA VAL A 134 -9.23 12.43 8.18
C VAL A 134 -7.73 12.51 8.46
N ASP A 135 -7.25 13.58 9.08
CA ASP A 135 -5.82 13.76 9.36
C ASP A 135 -5.30 12.82 10.43
N VAL A 136 -6.13 12.44 11.41
CA VAL A 136 -5.80 11.41 12.40
C VAL A 136 -5.77 10.04 11.74
N LYS A 137 -6.82 9.71 10.95
CA LYS A 137 -6.88 8.46 10.18
C LYS A 137 -5.67 8.32 9.25
N ARG A 138 -5.20 9.41 8.61
CA ARG A 138 -4.00 9.41 7.76
C ARG A 138 -2.72 8.96 8.48
N LYS A 139 -2.61 9.18 9.79
CA LYS A 139 -1.43 8.78 10.58
C LYS A 139 -1.38 7.27 10.89
N VAL A 140 -2.50 6.56 10.76
CA VAL A 140 -2.56 5.10 10.96
C VAL A 140 -1.89 4.39 9.78
N ASN A 141 -0.61 4.02 9.91
CA ASN A 141 0.21 3.49 8.81
C ASN A 141 0.95 2.20 9.16
N ASP A 142 0.64 1.59 10.30
CA ASP A 142 1.14 0.25 10.63
C ASP A 142 0.29 -0.79 9.90
N TYR A 143 0.81 -1.29 8.78
CA TYR A 143 0.07 -2.18 7.88
C TYR A 143 0.39 -3.64 8.16
N TYR A 144 -0.67 -4.43 8.27
CA TYR A 144 -0.63 -5.88 8.40
C TYR A 144 -1.14 -6.53 7.12
N GLU A 145 -0.38 -7.49 6.60
CA GLU A 145 -0.70 -8.22 5.39
C GLU A 145 -1.88 -9.19 5.59
N ILE A 146 -2.78 -9.27 4.60
CA ILE A 146 -3.91 -10.21 4.59
C ILE A 146 -3.54 -11.39 3.70
N TRP A 147 -3.15 -12.49 4.33
CA TRP A 147 -2.90 -13.76 3.65
C TRP A 147 -4.20 -14.56 3.54
N SER A 148 -4.97 -14.31 2.50
CA SER A 148 -6.23 -15.01 2.24
C SER A 148 -5.99 -16.42 1.71
N ASP A 149 -6.78 -17.38 2.18
CA ASP A 149 -6.94 -18.73 1.64
C ASP A 149 -8.30 -18.91 0.92
N SER A 150 -9.14 -17.88 0.95
CA SER A 150 -10.50 -17.91 0.45
C SER A 150 -10.52 -17.57 -1.04
N ARG A 151 -10.86 -18.57 -1.86
CA ARG A 151 -10.92 -18.42 -3.31
C ARG A 151 -12.05 -17.46 -3.70
N PRO A 152 -11.80 -16.47 -4.58
CA PRO A 152 -12.85 -15.63 -5.14
C PRO A 152 -13.92 -16.44 -5.88
N GLU A 153 -15.16 -15.94 -5.88
CA GLU A 153 -16.24 -16.53 -6.68
C GLU A 153 -15.96 -16.39 -8.19
N ARG A 154 -15.29 -15.31 -8.57
CA ARG A 154 -14.87 -15.00 -9.93
C ARG A 154 -13.79 -15.96 -10.42
N SER A 155 -14.13 -16.79 -11.39
CA SER A 155 -13.22 -17.81 -11.95
C SER A 155 -12.03 -17.23 -12.72
N ASP A 156 -12.13 -15.99 -13.19
CA ASP A 156 -11.06 -15.28 -13.87
C ASP A 156 -9.95 -14.79 -12.92
N ILE A 157 -10.20 -14.79 -11.61
CA ILE A 157 -9.24 -14.44 -10.56
C ILE A 157 -8.66 -15.73 -9.96
N LYS A 158 -7.33 -15.82 -9.94
CA LYS A 158 -6.62 -16.98 -9.38
C LYS A 158 -6.01 -16.58 -8.05
N LEU A 159 -6.02 -17.48 -7.06
CA LEU A 159 -5.42 -17.26 -5.75
C LEU A 159 -4.23 -18.19 -5.57
N HIS A 160 -3.08 -17.65 -5.19
CA HIS A 160 -1.91 -18.42 -4.81
C HIS A 160 -1.09 -17.66 -3.77
N SER A 161 -0.77 -18.32 -2.64
CA SER A 161 0.02 -17.75 -1.54
C SER A 161 -0.45 -16.36 -1.07
N GLY A 162 -1.77 -16.17 -0.97
CA GLY A 162 -2.40 -14.91 -0.54
C GLY A 162 -2.43 -13.78 -1.58
N PHE A 163 -1.86 -14.00 -2.78
CA PHE A 163 -1.97 -13.06 -3.89
C PHE A 163 -3.10 -13.45 -4.85
N TYR A 164 -3.82 -12.45 -5.33
CA TYR A 164 -4.83 -12.59 -6.37
C TYR A 164 -4.23 -12.22 -7.72
N TYR A 165 -4.41 -13.08 -8.72
CA TYR A 165 -3.81 -12.93 -10.04
C TYR A 165 -4.87 -12.75 -11.12
N HIS A 166 -4.64 -11.76 -11.97
CA HIS A 166 -5.35 -11.54 -13.22
C HIS A 166 -4.39 -11.86 -14.36
N GLY A 167 -4.59 -13.02 -14.95
CA GLY A 167 -3.71 -13.62 -15.94
C GLY A 167 -4.15 -15.04 -16.23
N ASN A 168 -3.42 -15.76 -17.09
CA ASN A 168 -3.77 -17.15 -17.43
C ASN A 168 -3.45 -18.14 -16.30
N SER A 169 -2.39 -17.89 -15.54
CA SER A 169 -1.89 -18.75 -14.45
C SER A 169 -1.45 -17.91 -13.24
N ALA A 170 -1.54 -18.48 -12.04
CA ALA A 170 -0.97 -17.89 -10.82
C ALA A 170 0.50 -18.29 -10.58
N LEU A 171 1.05 -19.16 -11.43
CA LEU A 171 2.42 -19.68 -11.33
C LEU A 171 3.26 -19.33 -12.56
N ASP A 172 2.63 -19.35 -13.74
CA ASP A 172 3.27 -19.07 -15.03
C ASP A 172 2.84 -17.70 -15.53
N HIS A 173 3.60 -16.67 -15.13
CA HIS A 173 3.24 -15.27 -15.35
C HIS A 173 3.68 -14.77 -16.73
N GLU A 174 2.79 -14.05 -17.40
CA GLU A 174 3.00 -13.42 -18.69
C GLU A 174 3.14 -11.89 -18.56
N ILE A 175 3.78 -11.26 -19.54
CA ILE A 175 3.92 -9.79 -19.55
C ILE A 175 2.53 -9.15 -19.60
N GLY A 176 2.25 -8.30 -18.62
CA GLY A 176 0.95 -7.64 -18.46
C GLY A 176 0.02 -8.29 -17.45
N ASP A 177 0.34 -9.48 -16.95
CA ASP A 177 -0.40 -10.09 -15.84
C ASP A 177 -0.34 -9.19 -14.60
N LEU A 178 -1.42 -9.18 -13.83
CA LEU A 178 -1.50 -8.44 -12.58
C LEU A 178 -1.51 -9.38 -11.39
N ARG A 179 -0.84 -8.96 -10.31
CA ARG A 179 -1.01 -9.52 -8.98
C ARG A 179 -1.49 -8.45 -8.02
N ILE A 180 -2.34 -8.86 -7.09
CA ILE A 180 -2.98 -7.99 -6.12
C ILE A 180 -2.78 -8.58 -4.73
N HIS A 181 -2.42 -7.71 -3.79
CA HIS A 181 -2.26 -8.06 -2.39
C HIS A 181 -2.98 -7.04 -1.51
N PHE A 182 -3.54 -7.51 -0.41
CA PHE A 182 -4.27 -6.67 0.53
C PHE A 182 -3.55 -6.57 1.86
N SER A 183 -3.58 -5.38 2.45
CA SER A 183 -3.08 -5.12 3.80
C SER A 183 -4.01 -4.15 4.51
N TYR A 184 -4.17 -4.23 5.83
CA TYR A 184 -4.98 -3.29 6.61
C TYR A 184 -4.16 -2.56 7.67
N ALA A 185 -4.67 -1.45 8.19
CA ALA A 185 -4.05 -0.72 9.30
C ALA A 185 -5.11 -0.22 10.30
N GLY A 186 -4.79 -0.31 11.60
CA GLY A 186 -5.68 0.05 12.71
C GLY A 186 -6.91 -0.85 12.77
N ARG A 187 -6.74 -2.07 13.26
CA ARG A 187 -7.84 -3.02 13.48
C ARG A 187 -8.77 -2.48 14.56
N GLU A 188 -10.04 -2.87 14.53
CA GLU A 188 -10.90 -2.69 15.70
C GLU A 188 -10.26 -3.30 16.96
N ASP A 189 -10.41 -2.60 18.09
CA ASP A 189 -9.82 -2.87 19.39
C ASP A 189 -8.31 -2.60 19.54
N ASP A 190 -7.60 -2.19 18.48
CA ASP A 190 -6.24 -1.64 18.60
C ASP A 190 -6.24 -0.35 19.44
N ILE A 191 -5.12 -0.06 20.12
CA ILE A 191 -4.91 1.13 20.97
C ILE A 191 -3.86 2.05 20.35
#